data_AF-A0A7K3XK57-F1
#
_entry.id   AF-A0A7K3XK57-F1
#
_cell.length_a   1.000
_cell.length_b   1.000
_cell.length_c   1.000
_cell.angle_alpha   90.00
_cell.angle_beta   90.00
_cell.angle_gamma   90.00
#
_symmetry.space_group_name_H-M   'P 1'
#
loop_
_entity.id
_entity.type
_entity.pdbx_description
1 polymer ?
#
loop_
_entity_poly.entity_id
_entity_poly.type
_entity_poly.pdbx_seq_one_letter_code
_entity_poly.pdbx_strand_id
1 'polypeptide(L)'
;MAVSLTNDGNTTTVRGSYKIRRDSIIQLYAQKMAIPLGKMEVNVDSFRMVYFLEQELFVGKNNYLSKLLGIDVDFGVLQALLSNKMFSFRQDTRDKDFKEFSCDIEDEMYKISSIRDQRIRSFNKNEEKHERYRNRLDEGRGIKQDIYIDPDSFVVRRMVFKDIENNKGLKLEFSNYEKVMDQWFPGSIKMQVTGEKQLELSIELSKISLNDETNFGFSVSPKYKKKLIE
;
A
#
# COMPACT_ATOMS: atom_id res chain seq x y z
N MET A 1 9.17 14.07 4.39
CA MET A 1 8.57 13.00 5.21
C MET A 1 9.58 12.41 6.19
N ALA A 2 9.10 11.91 7.33
CA ALA A 2 9.81 10.98 8.20
C ALA A 2 9.17 9.60 8.08
N VAL A 3 9.98 8.54 8.05
CA VAL A 3 9.52 7.16 7.89
C VAL A 3 10.13 6.33 9.01
N SER A 4 9.29 5.73 9.83
CA SER A 4 9.69 4.81 10.90
C SER A 4 9.26 3.40 10.54
N LEU A 5 10.22 2.49 10.49
CA LEU A 5 9.98 1.07 10.28
C LEU A 5 10.28 0.33 11.58
N THR A 6 9.29 -0.38 12.10
CA THR A 6 9.43 -1.24 13.28
C THR A 6 9.28 -2.69 12.84
N ASN A 7 10.31 -3.49 13.11
CA ASN A 7 10.32 -4.93 12.86
C ASN A 7 10.79 -5.64 14.13
N ASP A 8 9.97 -6.56 14.66
CA ASP A 8 10.23 -7.31 15.90
C ASP A 8 10.68 -6.40 17.08
N GLY A 9 10.02 -5.25 17.24
CA GLY A 9 10.30 -4.27 18.29
C GLY A 9 11.44 -3.29 17.99
N ASN A 10 12.26 -3.54 16.97
CA ASN A 10 13.34 -2.63 16.58
C ASN A 10 12.83 -1.56 15.63
N THR A 11 12.86 -0.29 16.07
CA THR A 11 12.42 0.86 15.26
C THR A 11 13.60 1.55 14.59
N THR A 12 13.55 1.71 13.27
CA THR A 12 14.49 2.52 12.51
C THR A 12 13.76 3.66 11.83
N THR A 13 14.19 4.90 12.12
CA THR A 13 13.65 6.09 11.47
C THR A 13 14.62 6.64 10.43
N VAL A 14 14.09 6.97 9.26
CA VAL A 14 14.77 7.65 8.16
C VAL A 14 13.96 8.86 7.72
N ARG A 15 14.64 9.84 7.11
CA ARG A 15 13.97 10.97 6.45
C ARG A 15 13.97 10.74 4.96
N GLY A 16 12.98 11.32 4.28
CA GLY A 16 12.90 11.17 2.84
C GLY A 16 11.92 12.12 2.19
N SER A 17 11.73 11.87 0.91
CA SER A 17 10.74 12.52 0.07
C SER A 17 10.26 11.52 -0.98
N TYR A 18 9.03 11.68 -1.43
CA TYR A 18 8.55 11.00 -2.62
C TYR A 18 7.91 11.97 -3.59
N LYS A 19 7.86 11.57 -4.87
CA LYS A 19 7.14 12.25 -5.94
C LYS A 19 6.36 11.21 -6.72
N ILE A 20 5.18 11.58 -7.19
CA ILE A 20 4.32 10.68 -7.97
C ILE A 20 3.89 11.43 -9.23
N ARG A 21 4.17 10.85 -10.39
CA ARG A 21 3.44 11.14 -11.61
C ARG A 21 2.43 10.04 -11.80
N ARG A 22 1.16 10.44 -11.77
CA ARG A 22 0.02 9.54 -11.87
C ARG A 22 0.19 8.57 -13.04
N ASP A 23 -0.05 7.29 -12.75
CA ASP A 23 -0.11 6.19 -13.70
C ASP A 23 1.20 5.98 -14.49
N SER A 24 2.35 6.44 -13.94
CA SER A 24 3.62 6.46 -14.67
C SER A 24 4.86 6.18 -13.82
N ILE A 25 5.10 6.96 -12.76
CA ILE A 25 6.33 6.85 -11.98
C ILE A 25 6.14 7.35 -10.54
N ILE A 26 6.70 6.57 -9.61
CA ILE A 26 6.90 6.95 -8.21
C ILE A 26 8.40 7.03 -7.98
N GLN A 27 8.87 8.15 -7.46
CA GLN A 27 10.28 8.34 -7.12
C GLN A 27 10.41 8.59 -5.61
N LEU A 28 11.27 7.82 -4.96
CA LEU A 28 11.50 7.84 -3.52
C LEU A 28 12.97 8.17 -3.26
N TYR A 29 13.22 8.98 -2.25
CA TYR A 29 14.56 9.30 -1.77
C TYR A 29 14.60 9.15 -0.25
N ALA A 30 15.66 8.51 0.26
CA ALA A 30 15.86 8.27 1.67
C ALA A 30 17.25 8.72 2.12
N GLN A 31 17.29 9.29 3.33
CA GLN A 31 18.50 9.74 4.01
C GLN A 31 18.37 9.52 5.52
N LYS A 32 19.51 9.33 6.20
CA LYS A 32 19.57 9.31 7.67
C LYS A 32 20.52 10.41 8.12
N MET A 33 20.00 11.36 8.90
CA MET A 33 20.71 12.61 9.19
C MET A 33 21.10 13.33 7.89
N ALA A 34 22.40 13.55 7.65
CA ALA A 34 22.94 14.14 6.43
C ALA A 34 23.48 13.10 5.43
N ILE A 35 23.33 11.79 5.71
CA ILE A 35 23.86 10.72 4.88
C ILE A 35 22.77 10.26 3.89
N PRO A 36 22.96 10.43 2.57
CA PRO A 36 22.04 9.92 1.57
C PRO A 36 22.13 8.39 1.54
N LEU A 37 21.02 7.70 1.80
CA LEU A 37 21.01 6.23 1.81
C LEU A 37 20.78 5.68 0.40
N GLY A 38 19.76 6.21 -0.28
CA GLY A 38 19.40 5.69 -1.58
C GLY A 38 18.27 6.43 -2.25
N LYS A 39 18.02 6.03 -3.49
CA LYS A 39 16.95 6.53 -4.34
C LYS A 39 16.30 5.35 -5.05
N MET A 40 14.97 5.34 -5.10
CA MET A 40 14.20 4.33 -5.81
C MET A 40 13.27 5.00 -6.82
N GLU A 41 13.13 4.38 -7.97
CA GLU A 41 12.11 4.66 -8.95
C GLU A 41 11.30 3.41 -9.19
N VAL A 42 9.99 3.56 -9.17
CA VAL A 42 9.03 2.51 -9.50
C VAL A 42 8.21 3.04 -10.67
N ASN A 43 8.36 2.40 -11.82
CA ASN A 43 7.52 2.57 -13.00
C ASN A 43 6.38 1.54 -12.97
N VAL A 44 5.54 1.51 -14.00
CA VAL A 44 4.38 0.58 -14.05
C VAL A 44 4.80 -0.89 -13.91
N ASP A 45 5.87 -1.32 -14.61
CA ASP A 45 6.28 -2.73 -14.65
C ASP A 45 7.65 -3.03 -14.07
N SER A 46 8.41 -1.99 -13.71
CA SER A 46 9.80 -2.13 -13.28
C SER A 46 10.18 -1.14 -12.20
N PHE A 47 11.24 -1.45 -11.48
CA PHE A 47 11.85 -0.55 -10.54
C PHE A 47 13.36 -0.47 -10.75
N ARG A 48 13.93 0.65 -10.30
CA ARG A 48 15.37 0.86 -10.17
C ARG A 48 15.65 1.43 -8.79
N MET A 49 16.63 0.88 -8.11
CA MET A 49 17.01 1.34 -6.78
C MET A 49 18.51 1.44 -6.68
N VAL A 50 19.00 2.58 -6.21
CA VAL A 50 20.42 2.81 -5.96
C VAL A 50 20.65 2.95 -4.46
N TYR A 51 21.62 2.21 -3.94
CA TYR A 51 22.16 2.38 -2.61
C TYR A 51 23.50 3.10 -2.71
N PHE A 52 23.59 4.30 -2.14
CA PHE A 52 24.72 5.19 -2.38
C PHE A 52 25.99 4.76 -1.63
N LEU A 53 25.85 4.19 -0.43
CA LEU A 53 26.98 3.76 0.40
C LEU A 53 27.65 2.51 -0.19
N GLU A 54 26.84 1.55 -0.61
CA GLU A 54 27.27 0.28 -1.19
C GLU A 54 27.64 0.42 -2.68
N GLN A 55 27.32 1.56 -3.29
CA GLN A 55 27.48 1.80 -4.73
C GLN A 55 26.81 0.71 -5.58
N GLU A 56 25.63 0.26 -5.17
CA GLU A 56 24.88 -0.79 -5.85
C GLU A 56 23.66 -0.23 -6.55
N LEU A 57 23.42 -0.69 -7.79
CA LEU A 57 22.24 -0.37 -8.57
C LEU A 57 21.45 -1.65 -8.81
N PHE A 58 20.26 -1.73 -8.23
CA PHE A 58 19.30 -2.80 -8.45
C PHE A 58 18.31 -2.40 -9.52
N VAL A 59 18.02 -3.31 -10.46
CA VAL A 59 17.01 -3.13 -11.50
C VAL A 59 16.20 -4.43 -11.62
N GLY A 60 14.87 -4.34 -11.64
CA GLY A 60 14.02 -5.53 -11.70
C GLY A 60 12.57 -5.20 -12.04
N LYS A 61 11.73 -6.24 -12.00
CA LYS A 61 10.27 -6.14 -12.13
C LYS A 61 9.62 -5.75 -10.80
N ASN A 62 8.39 -5.25 -10.83
CA ASN A 62 7.67 -4.79 -9.62
C ASN A 62 7.20 -5.90 -8.66
N ASN A 63 7.72 -7.11 -8.77
CA ASN A 63 7.37 -8.22 -7.87
C ASN A 63 8.13 -8.18 -6.52
N TYR A 64 9.14 -7.32 -6.38
CA TYR A 64 9.98 -7.28 -5.17
C TYR A 64 9.20 -6.93 -3.91
N LEU A 65 8.35 -5.89 -3.98
CA LEU A 65 7.50 -5.49 -2.85
C LEU A 65 6.50 -6.59 -2.51
N SER A 66 5.93 -7.26 -3.51
CA SER A 66 5.00 -8.35 -3.28
C SER A 66 5.65 -9.50 -2.50
N LYS A 67 6.88 -9.87 -2.87
CA LYS A 67 7.67 -10.89 -2.15
C LYS A 67 8.00 -10.48 -0.71
N LEU A 68 8.34 -9.20 -0.49
CA LEU A 68 8.68 -8.67 0.83
C LEU A 68 7.48 -8.65 1.78
N LEU A 69 6.32 -8.20 1.28
CA LEU A 69 5.11 -8.03 2.08
C LEU A 69 4.25 -9.29 2.13
N GLY A 70 4.49 -10.26 1.25
CA GLY A 70 3.69 -11.48 1.13
C GLY A 70 2.26 -11.22 0.63
N ILE A 71 2.03 -10.09 -0.05
CA ILE A 71 0.75 -9.63 -0.61
C ILE A 71 1.05 -9.09 -2.01
N ASP A 72 0.16 -9.26 -2.99
CA ASP A 72 0.40 -8.75 -4.33
C ASP A 72 0.30 -7.21 -4.39
N VAL A 73 1.46 -6.53 -4.30
CA VAL A 73 1.57 -5.07 -4.30
C VAL A 73 2.17 -4.62 -5.61
N ASP A 74 1.29 -4.33 -6.57
CA ASP A 74 1.67 -3.73 -7.86
C ASP A 74 1.87 -2.20 -7.77
N PHE A 75 2.20 -1.58 -8.91
CA PHE A 75 2.36 -0.13 -9.02
C PHE A 75 1.08 0.63 -8.62
N GLY A 76 -0.09 0.14 -9.04
CA GLY A 76 -1.37 0.77 -8.77
C GLY A 76 -1.71 0.78 -7.29
N VAL A 77 -1.47 -0.35 -6.60
CA VAL A 77 -1.59 -0.48 -5.15
C VAL A 77 -0.62 0.49 -4.48
N LEU A 78 0.67 0.47 -4.81
CA LEU A 78 1.66 1.38 -4.21
C LEU A 78 1.28 2.86 -4.42
N GLN A 79 0.83 3.22 -5.63
CA GLN A 79 0.35 4.56 -5.94
C GLN A 79 -0.85 4.92 -5.07
N ALA A 80 -1.83 4.02 -4.95
CA ALA A 80 -3.04 4.25 -4.18
C ALA A 80 -2.73 4.43 -2.69
N LEU A 81 -1.83 3.62 -2.14
CA LEU A 81 -1.36 3.74 -0.76
C LEU A 81 -0.76 5.12 -0.47
N LEU A 82 0.18 5.56 -1.31
CA LEU A 82 0.87 6.84 -1.13
C LEU A 82 0.00 8.05 -1.46
N SER A 83 -1.07 7.87 -2.25
CA SER A 83 -2.00 8.94 -2.65
C SER A 83 -3.34 8.91 -1.92
N ASN A 84 -3.47 8.10 -0.86
CA ASN A 84 -4.72 7.94 -0.08
C ASN A 84 -5.94 7.59 -0.93
N LYS A 85 -5.75 6.81 -1.98
CA LYS A 85 -6.86 6.33 -2.82
C LYS A 85 -7.31 4.95 -2.37
N MET A 86 -8.61 4.74 -2.42
CA MET A 86 -9.19 3.41 -2.34
C MET A 86 -8.73 2.58 -3.56
N PHE A 87 -8.37 1.32 -3.32
CA PHE A 87 -8.01 0.36 -4.36
C PHE A 87 -8.60 -1.01 -4.00
N SER A 88 -8.67 -1.94 -4.94
CA SER A 88 -9.18 -3.30 -4.73
C SER A 88 -8.13 -4.32 -5.13
N PHE A 89 -7.94 -5.35 -4.31
CA PHE A 89 -7.11 -6.50 -4.69
C PHE A 89 -7.83 -7.49 -5.62
N ARG A 90 -9.13 -7.28 -5.90
CA ARG A 90 -9.89 -8.19 -6.77
C ARG A 90 -9.51 -8.09 -8.27
N GLN A 91 -8.76 -7.06 -8.68
CA GLN A 91 -8.26 -6.81 -10.04
C GLN A 91 -9.24 -7.30 -11.14
N ASP A 92 -10.52 -6.97 -11.01
CA ASP A 92 -11.56 -7.41 -11.96
C ASP A 92 -11.35 -6.66 -13.28
N THR A 93 -10.97 -7.42 -14.31
CA THR A 93 -10.74 -6.95 -15.68
C THR A 93 -11.89 -6.14 -16.30
N ARG A 94 -13.09 -6.13 -15.70
CA ARG A 94 -14.28 -5.40 -16.16
C ARG A 94 -14.60 -4.15 -15.34
N ASP A 95 -13.67 -3.67 -14.51
CA ASP A 95 -13.85 -2.48 -13.64
C ASP A 95 -15.08 -2.63 -12.71
N LYS A 96 -15.27 -3.85 -12.21
CA LYS A 96 -16.37 -4.21 -11.29
C LYS A 96 -15.88 -4.53 -9.89
N ASP A 97 -14.68 -4.06 -9.57
CA ASP A 97 -13.97 -4.33 -8.33
C ASP A 97 -14.84 -4.14 -7.09
N PHE A 98 -15.60 -3.05 -7.04
CA PHE A 98 -16.46 -2.71 -5.91
C PHE A 98 -17.93 -3.14 -6.08
N LYS A 99 -18.31 -3.73 -7.22
CA LYS A 99 -19.72 -4.00 -7.55
C LYS A 99 -20.40 -4.93 -6.53
N GLU A 100 -19.64 -5.86 -5.96
CA GLU A 100 -20.13 -6.83 -4.99
C GLU A 100 -19.96 -6.39 -3.54
N PHE A 101 -19.32 -5.23 -3.30
CA PHE A 101 -19.09 -4.75 -1.95
C PHE A 101 -20.42 -4.33 -1.32
N SER A 102 -20.56 -4.57 -0.02
CA SER A 102 -21.64 -3.98 0.77
C SER A 102 -21.20 -2.69 1.41
N CYS A 103 -22.15 -1.80 1.61
CA CYS A 103 -21.98 -0.59 2.41
C CYS A 103 -22.81 -0.74 3.67
N ASP A 104 -22.18 -0.54 4.82
CA ASP A 104 -22.80 -0.53 6.14
C ASP A 104 -22.24 0.67 6.94
N ILE A 105 -22.72 0.88 8.17
CA ILE A 105 -22.14 1.86 9.11
C ILE A 105 -21.51 1.09 10.27
N GLU A 106 -20.24 1.37 10.55
CA GLU A 106 -19.48 0.78 11.65
C GLU A 106 -18.50 1.83 12.20
N ASP A 107 -18.37 1.91 13.52
CA ASP A 107 -17.52 2.93 14.19
C ASP A 107 -17.81 4.36 13.71
N GLU A 108 -19.09 4.71 13.52
CA GLU A 108 -19.55 6.01 12.99
C GLU A 108 -19.03 6.37 11.58
N MET A 109 -18.44 5.40 10.86
CA MET A 109 -17.92 5.56 9.51
C MET A 109 -18.73 4.75 8.49
N TYR A 110 -18.71 5.17 7.24
CA TYR A 110 -19.17 4.31 6.14
C TYR A 110 -18.16 3.17 5.96
N LYS A 111 -18.62 1.93 6.08
CA LYS A 111 -17.82 0.73 5.85
C LYS A 111 -18.17 0.11 4.51
N ILE A 112 -17.22 0.10 3.58
CA ILE A 112 -17.31 -0.59 2.29
C ILE A 112 -16.56 -1.92 2.43
N SER A 113 -17.28 -3.04 2.38
CA SER A 113 -16.73 -4.39 2.62
C SER A 113 -16.89 -5.33 1.43
N SER A 114 -15.85 -6.08 1.09
CA SER A 114 -15.88 -7.08 0.01
C SER A 114 -16.71 -8.33 0.35
N ILE A 115 -17.14 -8.47 1.61
CA ILE A 115 -18.00 -9.57 2.10
C ILE A 115 -19.12 -8.99 2.99
N ARG A 116 -20.38 -9.30 2.69
CA ARG A 116 -21.52 -8.98 3.59
C ARG A 116 -21.37 -9.71 4.93
N ASP A 117 -21.29 -8.97 6.04
CA ASP A 117 -21.07 -9.51 7.40
C ASP A 117 -22.16 -10.51 7.86
N GLN A 118 -23.39 -10.42 7.31
CA GLN A 118 -24.46 -11.40 7.58
C GLN A 118 -24.16 -12.81 7.08
N ARG A 119 -23.34 -12.97 6.02
CA ARG A 119 -22.96 -14.30 5.56
C ARG A 119 -21.94 -14.93 6.49
N ILE A 120 -21.00 -14.16 7.06
CA ILE A 120 -19.96 -14.63 8.01
C ILE A 120 -20.57 -15.32 9.25
N ARG A 121 -21.69 -14.81 9.79
CA ARG A 121 -22.41 -15.46 10.90
C ARG A 121 -23.00 -16.83 10.54
N SER A 122 -23.20 -17.13 9.26
CA SER A 122 -23.60 -18.46 8.76
C SER A 122 -22.42 -19.35 8.34
N PHE A 123 -21.18 -18.82 8.28
CA PHE A 123 -19.97 -19.63 8.01
C PHE A 123 -19.67 -20.58 9.17
N ASN A 124 -19.97 -20.26 10.42
CA ASN A 124 -19.60 -21.15 11.53
C ASN A 124 -20.53 -22.38 11.70
N LYS A 125 -21.42 -22.70 10.74
CA LYS A 125 -22.50 -23.67 10.98
C LYS A 125 -22.68 -24.84 10.00
N ASN A 126 -22.07 -24.90 8.81
CA ASN A 126 -22.32 -26.02 7.87
C ASN A 126 -21.20 -26.24 6.83
N GLU A 127 -20.37 -27.26 7.03
CA GLU A 127 -19.21 -27.66 6.20
C GLU A 127 -19.48 -27.75 4.67
N GLU A 128 -20.62 -28.29 4.24
CA GLU A 128 -20.94 -28.44 2.80
C GLU A 128 -21.22 -27.11 2.07
N LYS A 129 -21.68 -26.07 2.78
CA LYS A 129 -21.81 -24.73 2.20
C LYS A 129 -20.45 -24.04 2.04
N HIS A 130 -19.42 -24.48 2.76
CA HIS A 130 -18.05 -23.95 2.60
C HIS A 130 -17.43 -24.39 1.29
N GLU A 131 -17.66 -25.62 0.81
CA GLU A 131 -17.09 -26.07 -0.47
C GLU A 131 -17.72 -25.33 -1.65
N ARG A 132 -19.05 -25.14 -1.66
CA ARG A 132 -19.71 -24.39 -2.74
C ARG A 132 -19.37 -22.90 -2.75
N TYR A 133 -18.93 -22.33 -1.62
CA TYR A 133 -18.44 -20.96 -1.54
C TYR A 133 -16.96 -20.87 -1.90
N ARG A 134 -16.11 -21.79 -1.39
CA ARG A 134 -14.70 -21.95 -1.78
C ARG A 134 -14.54 -22.17 -3.29
N ASN A 135 -15.39 -22.97 -3.90
CA ASN A 135 -15.38 -23.21 -5.35
C ASN A 135 -15.92 -22.03 -6.18
N ARG A 136 -16.48 -20.98 -5.54
CA ARG A 136 -16.74 -19.67 -6.19
C ARG A 136 -15.62 -18.66 -5.93
N LEU A 137 -14.69 -18.97 -5.02
CA LEU A 137 -13.54 -18.12 -4.70
C LEU A 137 -12.33 -18.41 -5.59
N ASP A 138 -12.43 -19.35 -6.52
CA ASP A 138 -11.38 -19.61 -7.51
C ASP A 138 -11.10 -18.34 -8.32
N GLU A 139 -9.80 -18.00 -8.33
CA GLU A 139 -9.15 -16.82 -8.90
C GLU A 139 -9.27 -15.53 -8.06
N GLY A 140 -8.51 -15.47 -6.93
CA GLY A 140 -8.13 -14.21 -6.28
C GLY A 140 -9.00 -13.69 -5.13
N ARG A 141 -9.94 -14.48 -4.60
CA ARG A 141 -10.97 -14.00 -3.64
C ARG A 141 -10.74 -14.31 -2.15
N GLY A 142 -9.59 -14.86 -1.77
CA GLY A 142 -9.23 -15.15 -0.36
C GLY A 142 -9.02 -13.92 0.54
N ILE A 143 -8.93 -12.73 -0.06
CA ILE A 143 -8.71 -11.46 0.65
C ILE A 143 -10.05 -10.78 0.98
N LYS A 144 -10.42 -10.76 2.27
CA LYS A 144 -11.46 -9.84 2.78
C LYS A 144 -10.88 -8.43 2.81
N GLN A 145 -11.66 -7.47 2.34
CA GLN A 145 -11.29 -6.06 2.31
C GLN A 145 -12.39 -5.23 2.96
N ASP A 146 -12.02 -4.45 3.98
CA ASP A 146 -12.88 -3.48 4.65
C ASP A 146 -12.26 -2.08 4.51
N ILE A 147 -13.02 -1.12 4.00
CA ILE A 147 -12.61 0.29 3.83
C ILE A 147 -13.54 1.15 4.67
N TYR A 148 -12.97 2.04 5.49
CA TYR A 148 -13.72 2.93 6.37
C TYR A 148 -13.53 4.37 5.90
N ILE A 149 -14.66 5.04 5.61
CA ILE A 149 -14.73 6.37 5.05
C ILE A 149 -15.41 7.29 6.07
N ASP A 150 -14.79 8.43 6.31
CA ASP A 150 -15.32 9.50 7.15
C ASP A 150 -16.60 10.09 6.54
N PRO A 151 -17.74 10.15 7.27
CA PRO A 151 -19.00 10.59 6.70
C PRO A 151 -19.07 12.09 6.41
N ASP A 152 -18.25 12.91 7.08
CA ASP A 152 -18.28 14.36 6.94
C ASP A 152 -17.35 14.86 5.82
N SER A 153 -16.16 14.26 5.74
CA SER A 153 -15.10 14.67 4.80
C SER A 153 -14.93 13.72 3.61
N PHE A 154 -15.56 12.54 3.63
CA PHE A 154 -15.49 11.49 2.60
C PHE A 154 -14.08 10.97 2.31
N VAL A 155 -13.14 11.17 3.24
CA VAL A 155 -11.76 10.66 3.13
C VAL A 155 -11.65 9.23 3.65
N VAL A 156 -10.71 8.45 3.12
CA VAL A 156 -10.46 7.08 3.58
C VAL A 156 -9.66 7.10 4.88
N ARG A 157 -10.28 6.77 6.01
CA ARG A 157 -9.61 6.74 7.33
C ARG A 157 -8.83 5.47 7.58
N ARG A 158 -9.37 4.33 7.12
CA ARG A 158 -8.81 3.01 7.43
C ARG A 158 -9.09 2.03 6.30
N MET A 159 -8.11 1.19 5.97
CA MET A 159 -8.30 0.03 5.09
C MET A 159 -7.74 -1.20 5.78
N VAL A 160 -8.50 -2.30 5.77
CA VAL A 160 -8.13 -3.57 6.37
C VAL A 160 -8.26 -4.65 5.31
N PHE A 161 -7.17 -5.37 5.09
CA PHE A 161 -7.10 -6.51 4.20
C PHE A 161 -6.73 -7.73 5.02
N LYS A 162 -7.48 -8.81 4.86
CA LYS A 162 -7.22 -10.09 5.53
C LYS A 162 -7.25 -11.20 4.51
N ASP A 163 -6.11 -11.81 4.29
CA ASP A 163 -6.00 -13.09 3.61
C ASP A 163 -6.46 -14.18 4.58
N ILE A 164 -7.67 -14.68 4.36
CA ILE A 164 -8.32 -15.66 5.23
C ILE A 164 -7.59 -17.01 5.15
N GLU A 165 -7.01 -17.34 4.02
CA GLU A 165 -6.39 -18.65 3.77
C GLU A 165 -4.99 -18.70 4.40
N ASN A 166 -4.21 -17.63 4.25
CA ASN A 166 -2.83 -17.59 4.72
C ASN A 166 -2.66 -16.92 6.09
N ASN A 167 -3.76 -16.48 6.73
CA ASN A 167 -3.76 -15.73 7.99
C ASN A 167 -2.82 -14.51 7.96
N LYS A 168 -2.74 -13.86 6.79
CA LYS A 168 -1.97 -12.62 6.58
C LYS A 168 -2.92 -11.43 6.59
N GLY A 169 -2.42 -10.28 7.00
CA GLY A 169 -3.21 -9.07 7.08
C GLY A 169 -2.40 -7.82 6.80
N LEU A 170 -3.07 -6.83 6.22
CA LEU A 170 -2.55 -5.49 6.01
C LEU A 170 -3.58 -4.52 6.56
N LYS A 171 -3.18 -3.68 7.49
CA LYS A 171 -3.99 -2.58 8.02
C LYS A 171 -3.31 -1.27 7.67
N LEU A 172 -4.09 -0.34 7.13
CA LEU A 172 -3.70 1.02 6.83
C LEU A 172 -4.58 1.98 7.61
N GLU A 173 -3.97 2.98 8.21
CA GLU A 173 -4.65 4.05 8.92
C GLU A 173 -4.10 5.39 8.44
N PHE A 174 -5.01 6.31 8.16
CA PHE A 174 -4.71 7.64 7.64
C PHE A 174 -5.25 8.67 8.62
N SER A 175 -4.40 9.60 9.03
CA SER A 175 -4.75 10.63 10.01
C SER A 175 -4.05 11.95 9.70
N ASN A 176 -4.29 12.95 10.56
CA ASN A 176 -3.70 14.29 10.45
C ASN A 176 -3.92 14.93 9.09
N TYR A 177 -5.15 14.86 8.58
CA TYR A 177 -5.50 15.39 7.28
C TYR A 177 -5.30 16.92 7.22
N GLU A 178 -4.68 17.36 6.13
CA GLU A 178 -4.54 18.77 5.79
C GLU A 178 -5.14 19.03 4.41
N LYS A 179 -5.65 20.24 4.22
CA LYS A 179 -6.17 20.67 2.91
C LYS A 179 -5.01 21.19 2.07
N VAL A 180 -4.71 20.51 0.96
CA VAL A 180 -3.69 20.90 -0.01
C VAL A 180 -4.41 21.27 -1.30
N MET A 181 -4.33 22.54 -1.69
CA MET A 181 -5.22 23.12 -2.70
C MET A 181 -6.69 22.88 -2.32
N ASP A 182 -7.43 22.09 -3.09
CA ASP A 182 -8.83 21.73 -2.85
C ASP A 182 -9.04 20.26 -2.48
N GLN A 183 -7.98 19.55 -2.10
CA GLN A 183 -8.04 18.13 -1.74
C GLN A 183 -7.58 17.91 -0.30
N TRP A 184 -8.29 17.03 0.41
CA TRP A 184 -7.84 16.52 1.70
C TRP A 184 -6.75 15.48 1.47
N PHE A 185 -5.60 15.65 2.12
CA PHE A 185 -4.49 14.73 2.02
C PHE A 185 -4.01 14.34 3.43
N PRO A 186 -3.75 13.06 3.71
CA PRO A 186 -3.33 12.65 5.05
C PRO A 186 -1.92 13.13 5.37
N GLY A 187 -1.73 13.72 6.54
CA GLY A 187 -0.41 14.03 7.09
C GLY A 187 0.30 12.79 7.63
N SER A 188 -0.44 11.75 8.02
CA SER A 188 0.15 10.53 8.59
C SER A 188 -0.44 9.27 7.96
N ILE A 189 0.42 8.31 7.63
CA ILE A 189 0.07 7.00 7.09
C ILE A 189 0.71 5.94 7.99
N LYS A 190 -0.10 5.10 8.62
CA LYS A 190 0.34 3.96 9.40
C LYS A 190 -0.04 2.67 8.69
N MET A 191 0.93 1.81 8.44
CA MET A 191 0.77 0.51 7.82
C MET A 191 1.23 -0.57 8.78
N GLN A 192 0.40 -1.59 8.99
CA GLN A 192 0.72 -2.75 9.81
C GLN A 192 0.50 -4.01 8.99
N VAL A 193 1.55 -4.83 8.86
CA VAL A 193 1.50 -6.15 8.24
C VAL A 193 1.54 -7.19 9.34
N THR A 194 0.61 -8.14 9.27
CA THR A 194 0.49 -9.27 10.20
C THR A 194 0.57 -10.59 9.43
N GLY A 195 1.21 -11.60 10.00
CA GLY A 195 1.40 -12.91 9.36
C GLY A 195 2.68 -13.57 9.88
N GLU A 196 3.51 -14.08 8.97
CA GLU A 196 4.83 -14.65 9.29
C GLU A 196 5.79 -13.62 9.91
N LYS A 197 5.67 -12.35 9.53
CA LYS A 197 6.42 -11.23 10.09
C LYS A 197 5.46 -10.15 10.56
N GLN A 198 5.80 -9.49 11.66
CA GLN A 198 5.09 -8.30 12.13
C GLN A 198 5.90 -7.07 11.74
N LEU A 199 5.34 -6.29 10.83
CA LEU A 199 5.99 -5.07 10.33
C LEU A 199 5.05 -3.89 10.54
N GLU A 200 5.56 -2.84 11.15
CA GLU A 200 4.85 -1.57 11.27
C GLU A 200 5.65 -0.47 10.56
N LEU A 201 5.02 0.24 9.65
CA LEU A 201 5.57 1.39 8.95
C LEU A 201 4.71 2.61 9.28
N SER A 202 5.33 3.65 9.81
CA SER A 202 4.68 4.94 10.06
C SER A 202 5.35 6.01 9.21
N ILE A 203 4.57 6.72 8.42
CA ILE A 203 5.02 7.79 7.52
C ILE A 203 4.37 9.09 7.97
N GLU A 204 5.21 10.06 8.35
CA GLU A 204 4.80 11.44 8.65
C GLU A 204 5.14 12.34 7.47
N LEU A 205 4.12 12.81 6.78
CA LEU A 205 4.20 13.71 5.64
C LEU A 205 4.27 15.16 6.07
N SER A 206 4.90 15.96 5.22
CA SER A 206 5.07 17.40 5.41
C SER A 206 5.49 17.99 4.08
N LYS A 207 5.15 19.28 3.88
CA LYS A 207 5.43 20.00 2.63
C LYS A 207 4.80 19.30 1.42
N ILE A 208 3.53 18.90 1.57
CA ILE A 208 2.76 18.25 0.52
C ILE A 208 2.40 19.31 -0.53
N SER A 209 2.59 18.98 -1.79
CA SER A 209 2.19 19.81 -2.93
C SER A 209 1.59 18.94 -4.03
N LEU A 210 0.70 19.53 -4.82
CA LEU A 210 -0.05 18.86 -5.87
C LEU A 210 0.11 19.63 -7.18
N ASN A 211 0.17 18.92 -8.30
CA ASN A 211 0.26 19.47 -9.65
C ASN A 211 1.50 20.35 -9.93
N ASP A 212 2.58 20.20 -9.16
CA ASP A 212 3.84 20.87 -9.43
C ASP A 212 4.57 20.25 -10.64
N GLU A 213 5.15 21.10 -11.47
CA GLU A 213 6.10 20.66 -12.48
C GLU A 213 7.35 20.09 -11.82
N THR A 214 7.46 18.77 -11.84
CA THR A 214 8.56 18.06 -11.19
C THR A 214 9.33 17.21 -12.18
N ASN A 215 10.66 17.29 -12.09
CA ASN A 215 11.57 16.41 -12.82
C ASN A 215 11.75 15.08 -12.07
N PHE A 216 11.68 13.99 -12.81
CA PHE A 216 11.90 12.60 -12.38
C PHE A 216 13.27 12.10 -12.88
N GLY A 217 14.32 12.89 -12.68
CA GLY A 217 15.66 12.54 -13.11
C GLY A 217 16.27 11.44 -12.22
N PHE A 218 16.87 10.42 -12.82
CA PHE A 218 17.62 9.36 -12.13
C PHE A 218 18.88 9.06 -12.92
N SER A 219 19.95 9.73 -12.52
CA SER A 219 21.29 9.52 -13.06
C SER A 219 22.14 8.85 -11.99
N VAL A 220 22.80 7.77 -12.38
CA VAL A 220 23.70 7.00 -11.53
C VAL A 220 25.02 6.86 -12.27
N SER A 221 26.13 7.00 -11.55
CA SER A 221 27.46 6.85 -12.14
C SER A 221 27.65 5.45 -12.71
N PRO A 222 28.35 5.29 -13.86
CA PRO A 222 28.68 3.98 -14.42
C PRO A 222 29.48 3.07 -13.47
N LYS A 223 30.06 3.62 -12.40
CA LYS A 223 30.84 2.88 -11.39
C LYS A 223 29.99 1.99 -10.49
N TYR A 224 28.67 2.21 -10.43
CA TYR A 224 27.80 1.45 -9.55
C TYR A 224 27.67 0.01 -10.04
N LYS A 225 27.78 -0.95 -9.12
CA LYS A 225 27.63 -2.37 -9.43
C LYS A 225 26.17 -2.66 -9.71
N LYS A 226 25.84 -2.91 -10.98
CA LYS A 226 24.48 -3.26 -11.41
C LYS A 226 24.15 -4.71 -11.02
N LYS A 227 23.01 -4.90 -10.37
CA LYS A 227 22.41 -6.20 -10.01
C LYS A 227 21.00 -6.26 -10.59
N LEU A 228 20.67 -7.37 -11.22
CA LEU A 228 19.33 -7.64 -11.72
C LEU A 228 18.55 -8.43 -10.68
N ILE A 229 17.32 -8.02 -10.40
CA ILE A 229 16.39 -8.76 -9.54
C ILE A 229 15.33 -9.41 -10.44
N GLU A 230 15.19 -10.73 -10.29
CA GLU A 230 14.19 -11.57 -10.97
C GLU A 230 12.84 -11.58 -10.23
#